data_AF-A0A7W6DL30-F1
#
_entry.id   AF-A0A7W6DL30-F1
#
_cell.length_a   1.000
_cell.length_b   1.000
_cell.length_c   1.000
_cell.angle_alpha   90.00
_cell.angle_beta   90.00
_cell.angle_gamma   90.00
#
_symmetry.space_group_name_H-M   'P 1'
#
loop_
_entity.id
_entity.type
_entity.pdbx_description
1 polymer ?
#
loop_
_entity_poly.entity_id
_entity_poly.type
_entity_poly.pdbx_seq_one_letter_code
_entity_poly.pdbx_strand_id
1 'polypeptide(L)' 'MSAPRLAVVTSTILPKDADCVVIGGGIVGVCAAWWLAREGQNVVLVEKG' A
#
# COMPACT_ATOMS: atom_id res chain seq x y z
N MET A 1 -7.88 10.58 22.34
CA MET A 1 -6.50 11.00 22.06
C MET A 1 -6.20 10.58 20.63
N SER A 2 -5.86 11.50 19.72
CA SER A 2 -5.58 11.14 18.32
C SER A 2 -4.18 10.54 18.22
N ALA A 3 -4.01 9.46 17.46
CA ALA A 3 -2.70 8.88 17.25
C ALA A 3 -1.80 9.85 16.43
N PRO A 4 -0.48 9.89 16.66
CA PRO A 4 0.44 10.66 15.84
C PRO A 4 0.34 10.18 14.38
N ARG A 5 0.03 11.10 13.46
CA ARG A 5 0.02 10.80 12.01
C ARG A 5 1.41 11.08 11.46
N LEU A 6 2.17 10.03 11.19
CA LEU A 6 3.39 10.15 10.39
C LEU A 6 3.00 10.31 8.92
N ALA A 7 3.56 11.32 8.25
CA ALA A 7 3.40 11.47 6.81
C ALA A 7 4.23 10.40 6.12
N VAL A 8 3.59 9.56 5.30
CA VAL A 8 4.26 8.61 4.43
C VAL A 8 4.40 9.25 3.05
N VAL A 9 5.62 9.33 2.53
CA VAL A 9 5.84 9.80 1.16
C VAL A 9 5.47 8.67 0.21
N THR A 10 4.51 8.91 -0.67
CA THR A 10 4.08 7.98 -1.73
C THR A 10 4.16 8.65 -3.09
N SER A 11 4.35 7.85 -4.15
CA SER A 11 4.28 8.36 -5.52
C SER A 11 2.84 8.72 -5.88
N THR A 12 2.64 9.86 -6.53
CA THR A 12 1.36 10.24 -7.16
C THR A 12 1.21 9.67 -8.58
N ILE A 13 2.29 9.14 -9.14
CA ILE A 13 2.28 8.46 -10.44
C ILE A 13 1.93 6.99 -10.20
N LEU A 14 0.80 6.57 -10.76
CA LEU A 14 0.40 5.16 -10.75
C LEU A 14 1.19 4.38 -11.82
N PRO A 15 1.69 3.17 -11.50
CA PRO A 15 2.26 2.28 -12.49
C PRO A 15 1.24 1.91 -13.59
N LYS A 16 1.73 1.61 -14.79
CA LYS A 16 0.89 1.16 -15.91
C LYS A 16 0.34 -0.27 -15.71
N ASP A 17 1.05 -1.08 -14.93
CA ASP A 17 0.76 -2.47 -14.64
C ASP A 17 1.18 -2.83 -13.20
N ALA A 18 0.57 -3.88 -12.67
CA ALA A 18 0.87 -4.47 -11.37
C ALA A 18 0.45 -5.95 -11.38
N ASP A 19 1.17 -6.79 -10.66
CA ASP A 19 0.77 -8.20 -10.44
C ASP A 19 -0.44 -8.26 -9.50
N CYS A 20 -0.53 -7.32 -8.55
CA CYS A 20 -1.63 -7.22 -7.61
C CYS A 20 -1.89 -5.76 -7.18
N VAL A 21 -3.17 -5.39 -7.06
CA VAL A 21 -3.60 -4.12 -6.47
C VAL A 21 -4.34 -4.40 -5.17
N VAL A 22 -3.85 -3.84 -4.06
CA VAL A 22 -4.47 -3.93 -2.73
C VAL A 22 -5.21 -2.62 -2.44
N ILE A 23 -6.51 -2.72 -2.18
CA ILE A 23 -7.37 -1.57 -1.87
C ILE A 23 -7.64 -1.54 -0.36
N GLY A 24 -7.14 -0.50 0.32
CA GLY A 24 -7.29 -0.27 1.75
C GLY A 24 -5.95 -0.26 2.49
N GLY A 25 -5.59 0.87 3.09
CA GLY A 25 -4.34 1.10 3.83
C GLY A 25 -4.41 0.75 5.32
N GLY A 26 -5.43 -0.01 5.73
CA GLY A 26 -5.54 -0.56 7.09
C GLY A 26 -4.55 -1.70 7.34
N ILE A 27 -4.53 -2.22 8.57
CA ILE A 27 -3.58 -3.27 8.99
C ILE A 27 -3.57 -4.48 8.05
N VAL A 28 -4.74 -4.95 7.63
CA VAL A 28 -4.84 -6.13 6.75
C VAL A 28 -4.27 -5.84 5.36
N GLY A 29 -4.61 -4.69 4.77
CA GLY A 29 -4.13 -4.35 3.44
C GLY A 29 -2.63 -4.10 3.40
N VAL A 30 -2.09 -3.39 4.40
CA VAL A 30 -0.63 -3.18 4.51
C VAL A 30 0.11 -4.49 4.72
N CYS A 31 -0.37 -5.36 5.60
CA CYS A 31 0.23 -6.68 5.81
C CYS A 31 0.19 -7.53 4.54
N ALA A 32 -0.94 -7.55 3.83
CA ALA A 32 -1.07 -8.30 2.58
C ALA A 32 -0.11 -7.77 1.51
N ALA A 33 -0.08 -6.46 1.28
CA ALA A 33 0.81 -5.85 0.31
C ALA A 33 2.29 -6.09 0.64
N TRP A 34 2.66 -6.01 1.92
CA TRP A 34 4.03 -6.25 2.37
C TRP A 34 4.48 -7.69 2.13
N TRP A 35 3.67 -8.68 2.48
CA TRP A 35 4.02 -10.08 2.25
C TRP A 35 4.06 -10.42 0.76
N LEU A 36 3.12 -9.93 -0.05
CA LEU A 36 3.16 -10.10 -1.50
C LEU A 36 4.42 -9.47 -2.14
N ALA A 37 4.80 -8.27 -1.71
CA ALA A 37 6.01 -7.62 -2.18
C ALA A 37 7.29 -8.37 -1.75
N ARG A 38 7.32 -8.96 -0.55
CA ARG A 38 8.43 -9.80 -0.09
C ARG A 38 8.60 -11.08 -0.91
N GLU A 39 7.52 -11.62 -1.45
CA GLU A 39 7.53 -12.74 -2.40
C GLU A 39 7.82 -12.29 -3.85
N GLY A 40 8.23 -11.03 -4.04
CA GLY A 40 8.68 -10.51 -5.34
C GLY A 40 7.57 -10.05 -6.28
N GLN A 41 6.32 -9.95 -5.82
CA GLN A 41 5.23 -9.42 -6.63
C GLN A 41 5.33 -7.90 -6.77
N ASN A 42 5.00 -7.37 -7.95
CA ASN A 42 4.79 -5.94 -8.16
C ASN A 42 3.42 -5.55 -7.59
N VAL A 43 3.41 -4.98 -6.38
CA VAL A 43 2.18 -4.65 -5.66
C VAL A 43 1.95 -3.13 -5.63
N VAL A 44 0.72 -2.72 -5.94
CA VAL A 44 0.23 -1.36 -5.71
C VAL A 44 -0.76 -1.35 -4.57
N LEU A 45 -0.50 -0.61 -3.50
CA LEU A 45 -1.44 -0.38 -2.41
C LEU A 45 -2.06 1.02 -2.53
N VAL A 46 -3.38 1.10 -2.50
CA VAL A 46 -4.12 2.36 -2.57
C VAL A 46 -5.05 2.52 -1.36
N GLU A 47 -5.14 3.75 -0.86
CA GLU A 47 -6.02 4.15 0.25
C GLU A 47 -6.58 5.54 -0.07
N LYS A 48 -7.83 5.81 0.33
CA LYS A 48 -8.52 7.09 0.12
C LYS A 48 -8.08 8.16 1.14
N GLY A 49 -7.60 7.71 2.30
CA GLY A 49 -7.28 8.54 3.47
C GLY A 49 -6.03 9.41 3.36
#